data_AF-A0A257A4Q2-F1
#
_entry.id   AF-A0A257A4Q2-F1
#
_cell.length_a   1.000
_cell.length_b   1.000
_cell.length_c   1.000
_cell.angle_alpha   90.00
_cell.angle_beta   90.00
_cell.angle_gamma   90.00
#
_symmetry.space_group_name_H-M   'P 1'
#
loop_
_entity.id
_entity.type
_entity.pdbx_description
1 polymer ?
#
loop_
_entity_poly.entity_id
_entity_poly.type
_entity_poly.pdbx_seq_one_letter_code
_entity_poly.pdbx_strand_id
1 'polypeptide(L)' 'MDIDLATLNERKRFDVKLQIALYNTALKVMNKEKKEEFEEYMRERVKRIRKLLNTEVGELKIFEGGELIFEVRE' A
#
# COMPACT_ATOMS: atom_id res chain seq x y z
N MET A 1 -5.45 -10.18 5.97
CA MET A 1 -5.05 -9.55 7.23
C MET A 1 -5.50 -8.11 7.17
N ASP A 2 -6.16 -7.68 8.23
CA ASP A 2 -6.91 -6.43 8.25
C ASP A 2 -6.27 -5.51 9.31
N ILE A 3 -5.90 -4.30 8.90
CA ILE A 3 -5.17 -3.34 9.75
C ILE A 3 -5.88 -1.99 9.69
N ASP A 4 -6.23 -1.45 10.85
CA ASP A 4 -6.72 -0.07 10.98
C ASP A 4 -5.57 0.87 11.33
N LEU A 5 -5.27 1.83 10.45
CA LEU A 5 -4.21 2.82 10.65
C LEU A 5 -4.50 3.79 11.79
N ALA A 6 -5.76 3.97 12.21
CA ALA A 6 -6.11 4.81 13.35
C ALA A 6 -5.51 4.28 14.66
N THR A 7 -5.14 2.99 14.71
CA THR A 7 -4.50 2.35 15.87
C THR A 7 -2.97 2.53 15.91
N LEU A 8 -2.37 3.05 14.84
CA LEU A 8 -0.93 3.24 14.73
C LEU A 8 -0.50 4.63 15.20
N ASN A 9 0.77 4.77 15.58
CA ASN A 9 1.33 6.10 15.84
C ASN A 9 1.34 6.96 14.57
N GLU A 10 1.32 8.28 14.75
CA GLU A 10 1.17 9.25 13.66
C GLU A 10 2.23 9.09 12.57
N ARG A 11 3.49 8.88 12.96
CA ARG A 11 4.60 8.72 12.01
C ARG A 11 4.40 7.50 11.11
N LYS A 12 4.08 6.36 11.72
CA LYS A 12 3.86 5.10 11.01
C LYS A 12 2.63 5.17 10.12
N ARG A 13 1.55 5.79 10.60
CA ARG A 13 0.34 6.07 9.80
C ARG A 13 0.67 6.91 8.58
N PHE A 14 1.43 8.00 8.74
CA PHE A 14 1.87 8.85 7.64
C PHE A 14 2.71 8.08 6.62
N ASP A 15 3.71 7.33 7.07
CA ASP A 15 4.62 6.59 6.19
C ASP A 15 3.87 5.53 5.36
N VAL A 16 2.86 4.85 5.95
CA VAL A 16 2.01 3.89 5.23
C VAL A 16 1.14 4.61 4.19
N LYS A 17 0.45 5.69 4.58
CA LYS A 17 -0.36 6.48 3.64
C LYS A 17 0.43 7.01 2.46
N LEU A 18 1.68 7.44 2.70
CA LEU A 18 2.57 7.88 1.64
C LEU A 18 2.82 6.76 0.61
N GLN A 19 3.10 5.52 1.06
CA GLN A 19 3.29 4.41 0.12
C GLN A 19 2.01 4.07 -0.64
N ILE A 20 0.84 4.14 -0.01
CA ILE A 20 -0.47 3.95 -0.66
C ILE A 20 -0.69 5.02 -1.74
N ALA A 21 -0.44 6.29 -1.42
CA ALA A 21 -0.59 7.38 -2.37
C ALA A 21 0.35 7.22 -3.59
N LEU A 22 1.59 6.80 -3.36
CA LEU A 22 2.55 6.50 -4.43
C LEU A 22 2.08 5.34 -5.32
N TYR A 23 1.57 4.27 -4.72
CA TYR A 23 1.00 3.13 -5.46
C TYR A 23 -0.18 3.58 -6.34
N ASN A 24 -1.15 4.26 -5.75
CA ASN A 24 -2.36 4.71 -6.45
C ASN A 24 -2.03 5.69 -7.58
N THR A 25 -1.04 6.55 -7.35
CA THR A 25 -0.55 7.47 -8.39
C THR A 25 0.07 6.70 -9.54
N ALA A 26 0.96 5.74 -9.26
CA ALA A 26 1.57 4.89 -10.29
C ALA A 26 0.52 4.12 -11.10
N LEU A 27 -0.48 3.54 -10.42
CA LEU A 27 -1.60 2.86 -11.08
C LEU A 27 -2.38 3.79 -12.02
N LYS A 28 -2.65 5.03 -11.58
CA LYS A 28 -3.41 6.02 -12.35
C LYS A 28 -2.67 6.53 -13.57
N VAL A 29 -1.35 6.70 -13.49
CA VAL A 29 -0.52 7.29 -14.56
C VAL A 29 0.22 6.24 -15.39
N MET A 30 -0.05 4.96 -15.15
CA MET A 30 0.65 3.85 -15.80
C MET A 30 0.54 3.94 -17.33
N ASN A 31 1.71 3.94 -17.98
CA ASN A 31 1.81 3.80 -19.43
C ASN A 31 1.95 2.33 -19.80
N LYS A 32 1.17 1.86 -20.78
CA LYS A 32 1.22 0.48 -21.30
C LYS A 32 2.61 0.08 -21.82
N GLU A 33 3.36 1.01 -22.41
CA GLU A 33 4.72 0.74 -22.93
C GLU A 33 5.72 0.45 -21.81
N LYS A 34 5.47 0.95 -20.60
CA LYS A 34 6.31 0.76 -19.42
C LYS A 34 5.61 -0.05 -18.34
N LYS A 35 4.62 -0.85 -18.72
CA LYS A 35 3.74 -1.55 -17.78
C LYS A 35 4.54 -2.36 -16.74
N GLU A 36 5.56 -3.08 -17.17
CA GLU A 36 6.39 -3.90 -16.28
C GLU A 36 7.15 -3.06 -15.23
N GLU A 37 7.70 -1.90 -15.62
CA GLU A 37 8.37 -0.98 -14.69
C GLU A 37 7.40 -0.43 -13.63
N PHE A 38 6.18 -0.09 -14.05
CA PHE A 38 5.14 0.38 -13.14
C PHE A 38 4.65 -0.72 -12.19
N GLU A 39 4.47 -1.95 -12.70
CA GLU A 39 4.11 -3.10 -11.89
C GLU A 39 5.19 -3.44 -10.86
N GLU A 40 6.47 -3.38 -11.26
CA GLU A 40 7.58 -3.54 -10.33
C GLU A 40 7.59 -2.46 -9.25
N TYR A 41 7.47 -1.19 -9.64
CA TYR A 41 7.38 -0.07 -8.71
C TYR A 41 6.23 -0.25 -7.70
N MET A 42 5.04 -0.64 -8.19
CA MET A 42 3.87 -0.92 -7.36
C MET A 42 4.13 -2.08 -6.39
N ARG A 43 4.77 -3.17 -6.84
CA ARG A 43 5.20 -4.28 -5.96
C ARG A 43 6.15 -3.80 -4.87
N GLU A 44 7.08 -2.90 -5.18
CA GLU A 44 7.95 -2.33 -4.15
C GLU A 44 7.18 -1.52 -3.09
N ARG A 45 6.13 -0.78 -3.49
CA ARG A 45 5.30 -0.02 -2.54
C ARG A 45 4.60 -0.97 -1.58
N VAL A 46 4.04 -2.06 -2.09
CA VAL A 46 3.41 -3.12 -1.27
C VAL A 46 4.43 -3.73 -0.31
N LYS A 47 5.63 -4.10 -0.78
CA LYS A 47 6.70 -4.63 0.08
C LYS A 47 7.07 -3.65 1.20
N ARG A 48 7.15 -2.35 0.91
CA ARG A 48 7.42 -1.33 1.93
C ARG A 48 6.28 -1.19 2.93
N ILE A 49 5.03 -1.19 2.48
CA ILE A 49 3.84 -1.17 3.35
C ILE A 49 3.89 -2.37 4.30
N ARG A 50 4.11 -3.58 3.77
CA ARG A 50 4.22 -4.80 4.56
C ARG A 50 5.33 -4.71 5.61
N LYS A 51 6.51 -4.21 5.23
CA LYS A 51 7.64 -3.99 6.16
C LYS A 51 7.30 -2.97 7.25
N LEU A 52 6.63 -1.87 6.91
CA LEU A 52 6.20 -0.89 7.90
C LEU A 52 5.21 -1.54 8.88
N LEU A 53 4.25 -2.31 8.39
CA LEU A 53 3.20 -2.93 9.18
C LEU A 53 3.63 -4.24 9.87
N ASN A 54 4.86 -4.73 9.64
CA ASN A 54 5.34 -6.04 10.09
C ASN A 54 4.40 -7.19 9.68
N THR A 55 3.91 -7.16 8.43
CA THR A 55 3.02 -8.19 7.88
C THR A 55 3.74 -9.03 6.84
N GLU A 56 3.42 -10.31 6.77
CA GLU A 56 3.94 -11.23 5.74
C GLU A 56 3.05 -11.25 4.49
N VAL A 57 3.17 -12.31 3.69
CA VAL A 57 2.48 -12.52 2.40
C VAL A 57 0.98 -12.77 2.57
N GLY A 58 0.22 -12.64 1.48
CA GLY A 58 -1.22 -12.89 1.43
C GLY A 58 -2.05 -11.60 1.45
N GLU A 59 -3.38 -11.75 1.48
CA GLU A 59 -4.30 -10.61 1.41
C GLU A 59 -4.03 -9.58 2.52
N LEU A 60 -3.89 -8.31 2.14
CA LEU A 60 -3.72 -7.18 3.05
C LEU A 60 -4.82 -6.15 2.78
N LYS A 61 -5.61 -5.86 3.81
CA LYS A 61 -6.64 -4.82 3.81
C LYS A 61 -6.27 -3.76 4.83
N ILE A 62 -6.25 -2.51 4.40
CA ILE A 62 -5.89 -1.36 5.25
C ILE A 62 -7.11 -0.44 5.34
N PHE A 63 -7.48 -0.14 6.57
CA PHE A 63 -8.59 0.72 6.92
C PHE A 63 -8.10 1.99 7.60
N GLU A 64 -8.91 3.05 7.53
CA GLU A 64 -8.73 4.25 8.34
C GLU A 64 -10.09 4.69 8.89
N GLY A 65 -10.26 4.59 10.21
CA GLY A 65 -11.51 4.98 10.85
C GLY A 65 -12.72 4.15 10.37
N GLY A 66 -12.48 2.88 10.01
CA GLY A 66 -13.48 1.97 9.46
C GLY A 66 -13.66 2.00 7.94
N GLU A 67 -13.05 2.94 7.22
CA GLU A 67 -13.10 3.01 5.76
C GLU A 67 -11.94 2.22 5.13
N LEU A 68 -12.21 1.35 4.16
CA LEU A 68 -11.16 0.64 3.41
C LEU A 68 -10.45 1.61 2.47
N ILE A 69 -9.15 1.83 2.67
CA ILE A 69 -8.36 2.78 1.86
C ILE A 69 -7.37 2.09 0.92
N PHE A 70 -7.05 0.81 1.16
CA PHE A 70 -6.13 0.05 0.33
C PHE A 70 -6.33 -1.46 0.51
N GLU A 71 -6.29 -2.21 -0.59
CA GLU A 71 -6.36 -3.67 -0.60
C GLU A 71 -5.39 -4.22 -1.65
N VAL A 72 -4.67 -5.28 -1.28
CA VAL A 72 -3.90 -6.09 -2.23
C VAL A 72 -4.10 -7.57 -1.97
N ARG A 73 -4.21 -8.33 -3.06
CA ARG A 73 -4.26 -9.79 -3.07
C ARG A 73 -3.06 -10.28 -3.86
N GLU A 74 -2.22 -11.07 -3.21
CA GLU A 74 -1.11 -11.81 -3.82
C GLU A 74 -1.46 -13.30 -3.82
#